data_AF-A0A412DAB2-F1
#
_entry.id   AF-A0A412DAB2-F1
#
_cell.length_a   1.000
_cell.length_b   1.000
_cell.length_c   1.000
_cell.angle_alpha   90.00
_cell.angle_beta   90.00
_cell.angle_gamma   90.00
#
_symmetry.space_group_name_H-M   'P 1'
#
loop_
_entity.id
_entity.type
_entity.pdbx_description
1 polymer ?
#
loop_
_entity_poly.entity_id
_entity_poly.type
_entity_poly.pdbx_seq_one_letter_code
_entity_poly.pdbx_strand_id
1 'polypeptide(L)' 'MNIKRNIIFALESRKKNGVPIVENVPIRMRVIYASQRIEFTTGYRIDVAKWDADKQRVKNGCTNK' A
#
# COMPACT_ATOMS: atom_id res chain seq x y z
N MET A 1 2.91 12.82 -24.40
CA MET A 1 2.61 11.40 -24.66
C MET A 1 1.78 10.85 -23.50
N ASN A 2 0.58 10.32 -23.77
CA ASN A 2 -0.28 9.77 -22.72
C ASN A 2 0.01 8.26 -22.59
N ILE A 3 0.85 7.89 -21.62
CA ILE A 3 1.27 6.50 -21.44
C ILE A 3 0.19 5.78 -20.63
N LYS A 4 -0.39 4.71 -21.20
CA LYS A 4 -1.28 3.84 -20.46
C LYS A 4 -0.55 3.30 -19.23
N ARG A 5 -1.09 3.58 -18.06
CA ARG A 5 -0.50 3.24 -16.76
C ARG A 5 -1.58 2.81 -15.80
N ASN A 6 -1.26 1.86 -14.94
CA ASN A 6 -2.09 1.50 -13.79
C ASN A 6 -1.31 1.80 -12.51
N ILE A 7 -1.96 2.44 -11.54
CA ILE A 7 -1.38 2.78 -10.24
C ILE A 7 -2.17 2.03 -9.18
N ILE A 8 -1.47 1.25 -8.35
CA ILE A 8 -2.07 0.48 -7.27
C ILE A 8 -1.41 0.86 -5.95
N PHE A 9 -2.20 1.14 -4.92
CA PHE A 9 -1.72 1.24 -3.54
C PHE A 9 -2.10 -0.01 -2.76
N ALA A 10 -1.16 -0.52 -1.97
CA ALA A 10 -1.37 -1.69 -1.14
C ALA A 10 -0.49 -1.64 0.11
N LEU A 11 -0.92 -2.33 1.15
CA LEU A 11 -0.09 -2.58 2.33
C LEU A 11 0.92 -3.69 2.05
N GLU A 12 2.11 -3.54 2.61
CA GLU A 12 3.11 -4.59 2.57
C GLU A 12 2.75 -5.76 3.47
N SER A 13 2.62 -6.96 2.91
CA SER A 13 2.42 -8.17 3.72
C SER A 13 3.76 -8.66 4.28
N ARG A 14 3.96 -8.51 5.60
CA ARG A 14 5.09 -9.08 6.33
C ARG A 14 4.61 -10.02 7.42
N LYS A 15 5.38 -11.06 7.68
CA LYS A 15 5.24 -11.92 8.86
C LYS A 15 6.50 -11.82 9.70
N LYS A 16 6.36 -11.68 11.02
CA LYS A 16 7.45 -11.79 11.98
C LYS A 16 7.16 -13.00 12.86
N ASN A 17 8.09 -13.97 12.89
CA ASN A 17 7.94 -15.22 13.63
C ASN A 17 6.61 -15.95 13.32
N GLY A 18 6.21 -15.96 12.04
CA GLY A 18 4.96 -16.60 11.58
C GLY A 18 3.68 -15.77 11.78
N VAL A 19 3.72 -14.71 12.60
CA VAL A 19 2.56 -13.84 12.86
C VAL A 19 2.54 -12.68 11.86
N PRO A 20 1.40 -12.39 11.18
CA PRO A 20 1.26 -11.22 10.33
C PRO A 20 1.46 -9.92 11.12
N ILE A 21 2.23 -9.00 10.56
CA ILE A 21 2.36 -7.64 11.12
C ILE A 21 1.13 -6.86 10.67
N VAL A 22 0.30 -6.46 11.63
CA VAL A 22 -0.95 -5.74 11.37
C VAL A 22 -0.89 -4.26 11.75
N GLU A 23 0.08 -3.87 12.57
CA GLU A 23 0.28 -2.50 13.02
C GLU A 23 1.42 -1.82 12.26
N ASN A 24 1.28 -0.51 12.03
CA ASN A 24 2.30 0.33 11.44
C ASN A 24 2.93 -0.28 10.17
N VAL A 25 2.07 -0.77 9.26
CA VAL A 25 2.47 -1.48 8.04
C VAL A 25 2.78 -0.48 6.93
N PRO A 26 3.89 -0.63 6.19
CA PRO A 26 4.23 0.26 5.07
C PRO A 26 3.17 0.26 3.97
N ILE A 27 2.85 1.44 3.46
CA ILE A 27 2.07 1.60 2.23
C ILE A 27 3.06 1.60 1.04
N ARG A 28 2.79 0.74 0.06
CA ARG A 28 3.54 0.66 -1.19
C ARG A 28 2.69 1.17 -2.34
N MET A 29 3.34 1.80 -3.30
CA MET A 29 2.73 2.22 -4.55
C MET A 29 3.36 1.43 -5.69
N ARG A 30 2.53 0.81 -6.52
CA ARG A 30 2.97 0.08 -7.71
C ARG A 30 2.49 0.79 -8.95
N VAL A 31 3.42 1.11 -9.84
CA VAL A 31 3.12 1.62 -11.18
C VAL A 31 3.38 0.54 -12.19
N ILE A 32 2.37 0.26 -13.02
CA ILE A 32 2.46 -0.71 -14.12
C ILE A 32 2.32 0.08 -15.41
N TYR A 33 3.37 0.08 -16.24
CA TYR A 33 3.36 0.69 -17.57
C TYR A 33 4.31 -0.09 -18.48
N ALA A 34 4.04 -0.14 -19.78
CA ALA A 34 4.88 -0.85 -20.76
C ALA A 34 5.28 -2.28 -20.33
N SER A 35 4.34 -3.01 -19.69
CA SER A 35 4.57 -4.34 -19.09
C SER A 35 5.63 -4.39 -17.98
N GLN A 36 6.19 -3.25 -17.57
CA GLN A 36 7.09 -3.11 -16.43
C GLN A 36 6.30 -2.83 -15.17
N ARG A 37 6.82 -3.32 -14.04
CA ARG A 37 6.29 -3.09 -12.70
C ARG A 37 7.35 -2.38 -11.90
N ILE A 38 7.06 -1.14 -11.50
CA ILE A 38 7.92 -0.37 -10.61
C ILE A 38 7.23 -0.26 -9.26
N GLU A 39 7.94 -0.64 -8.21
CA GLU A 39 7.47 -0.54 -6.82
C GLU A 39 8.14 0.65 -6.14
N PHE A 40 7.33 1.49 -5.50
CA PHE A 40 7.77 2.66 -4.77
C PHE A 40 7.46 2.50 -3.29
N THR A 41 8.44 2.90 -2.48
CA THR A 41 8.27 3.04 -1.04
C THR A 41 7.71 4.43 -0.76
N THR A 42 6.50 4.52 -0.21
CA THR A 42 5.83 5.83 -0.01
C THR A 42 6.32 6.59 1.21
N GLY A 43 7.03 5.92 2.13
CA GLY A 43 7.41 6.47 3.44
C GLY A 43 6.27 6.49 4.47
N TYR A 44 5.02 6.28 4.05
CA TYR A 44 3.86 6.23 4.93
C TYR A 44 3.59 4.82 5.46
N ARG A 45 2.96 4.77 6.63
CA ARG A 45 2.63 3.54 7.34
C ARG A 45 1.28 3.68 8.03
N ILE A 46 0.52 2.58 8.07
CA ILE A 46 -0.82 2.57 8.65
C ILE A 46 -1.13 1.18 9.21
N ASP A 47 -2.00 1.12 10.22
CA ASP A 47 -2.52 -0.16 10.69
C ASP A 47 -3.48 -0.77 9.66
N VAL A 48 -3.43 -2.09 9.51
CA VAL A 48 -4.28 -2.84 8.56
C VAL A 48 -5.77 -2.56 8.81
N ALA A 49 -6.18 -2.42 10.07
CA ALA A 49 -7.58 -2.14 10.43
C ALA A 49 -8.10 -0.79 9.89
N LYS A 50 -7.20 0.17 9.64
CA LYS A 50 -7.50 1.52 9.14
C LYS A 50 -7.37 1.62 7.61
N TRP A 51 -7.04 0.54 6.92
CA TRP A 51 -6.92 0.50 5.46
C TRP A 51 -8.19 -0.04 4.80
N ASP A 52 -8.55 0.53 3.66
CA ASP A 52 -9.62 0.06 2.77
C ASP A 52 -8.94 -0.49 1.51
N ALA A 53 -8.87 -1.82 1.38
CA ALA A 53 -8.15 -2.49 0.30
C ALA A 53 -8.84 -2.33 -1.06
N ASP A 54 -10.17 -2.30 -1.06
CA ASP A 54 -10.97 -2.15 -2.28
C ASP A 54 -10.80 -0.75 -2.88
N LYS A 55 -10.76 0.27 -2.02
CA LYS A 55 -10.54 1.67 -2.42
C LYS A 55 -9.09 2.10 -2.43
N GLN A 56 -8.18 1.21 -2.02
CA GLN A 56 -6.73 1.44 -1.97
C GLN A 56 -6.35 2.73 -1.21
N ARG A 57 -6.99 2.97 -0.06
CA ARG A 57 -6.79 4.19 0.72
C ARG A 57 -6.97 3.96 2.21
N VAL A 58 -6.51 4.93 3.01
CA VAL A 58 -6.83 4.99 4.44
C VAL A 58 -8.31 5.32 4.62
N LYS A 59 -8.97 4.68 5.58
CA LYS A 59 -10.35 4.99 5.97
C LYS A 59 -10.45 6.43 6.44
N ASN A 60 -11.54 7.11 6.06
CA ASN A 60 -11.75 8.52 6.42
C ASN A 60 -11.83 8.69 7.94
N GLY A 61 -11.24 9.78 8.47
CA GLY A 61 -11.25 10.08 9.89
C GLY A 61 -10.29 9.23 10.74
N CYS A 62 -9.46 8.39 10.12
CA CYS A 62 -8.43 7.61 10.80
C CYS A 62 -7.05 8.25 10.64
N THR A 63 -6.29 8.28 11.73
CA THR A 63 -4.86 8.60 11.73
C THR A 63 -4.08 7.47 12.38
N ASN A 64 -2.78 7.36 12.05
CA ASN A 64 -1.88 6.56 12.87
C ASN A 64 -1.22 7.45 13.93
N LYS A 65 -0.94 6.87 15.11
CA LYS A 65 -0.30 7.59 16.21
C LYS A 65 1.21 7.42 16.15
#